data_AF-A0A252AZJ8-F1
#
_entry.id   AF-A0A252AZJ8-F1
#
_cell.length_a   1.000
_cell.length_b   1.000
_cell.length_c   1.000
_cell.angle_alpha   90.00
_cell.angle_beta   90.00
_cell.angle_gamma   90.00
#
_symmetry.space_group_name_H-M   'P 1'
#
loop_
_entity.id
_entity.type
_entity.pdbx_description
1 polymer ?
#
loop_
_entity_poly.entity_id
_entity_poly.type
_entity_poly.pdbx_seq_one_letter_code
_entity_poly.pdbx_strand_id
1 'polypeptide(L)'
;MRNTYDAVTRRLNDPAFARQVIRYTCIALLAALCEGSLASFGLLYEVTHRPKPQHIYHDPFGKPRELIVTDEPYFTDSQIMNWATDKVTNLYTFNYLDYGKHLDSCAGDFNEEAWNSWAAAFQGPGNIEFIRTKQVLLTAAIKTAASIESSGLNRQGVFEWHVAFPMYLKWTNAAGEKTDVLAVRVTIQRTNDPLHPDGLIVTQLNAPKATS
;
A
#
# COMPACT_ATOMS: atom_id res chain seq x y z
N MET A 1 -37.91 -69.59 9.41
CA MET A 1 -37.83 -68.16 9.00
C MET A 1 -38.81 -67.24 9.73
N ARG A 2 -39.95 -67.69 10.27
CA ARG A 2 -40.89 -66.85 11.05
C ARG A 2 -40.34 -66.35 12.41
N ASN A 3 -39.56 -67.18 13.09
CA ASN A 3 -39.06 -66.93 14.45
C ASN A 3 -38.04 -65.76 14.54
N THR A 4 -37.29 -65.50 13.48
CA THR A 4 -36.31 -64.40 13.43
C THR A 4 -36.96 -63.05 13.19
N TYR A 5 -38.04 -62.98 12.42
CA TYR A 5 -38.80 -61.75 12.21
C TYR A 5 -39.52 -61.29 13.49
N ASP A 6 -40.14 -62.23 14.21
CA ASP A 6 -40.82 -61.92 15.49
C ASP A 6 -39.84 -61.53 16.61
N ALA A 7 -38.61 -62.07 16.59
CA ALA A 7 -37.57 -61.68 17.53
C ALA A 7 -37.03 -60.25 17.25
N VAL A 8 -36.94 -59.87 15.97
CA VAL A 8 -36.52 -58.53 15.56
C VAL A 8 -37.60 -57.49 15.89
N THR A 9 -38.88 -57.78 15.61
CA THR A 9 -39.98 -56.86 15.93
C THR A 9 -40.12 -56.63 17.44
N ARG A 10 -39.86 -57.66 18.27
CA ARG A 10 -39.86 -57.55 19.73
C ARG A 10 -38.70 -56.70 20.26
N ARG A 11 -37.51 -56.80 19.66
CA ARG A 11 -36.34 -55.95 19.97
C ARG A 11 -36.55 -54.49 19.55
N LEU A 12 -37.22 -54.27 18.41
CA LEU A 12 -37.54 -52.91 17.92
C LEU A 12 -38.58 -52.19 18.79
N ASN A 13 -39.51 -52.94 19.41
CA ASN A 13 -40.51 -52.40 20.33
C ASN A 13 -40.04 -52.35 21.80
N ASP A 14 -38.79 -52.73 22.09
CA ASP A 14 -38.24 -52.66 23.45
C ASP A 14 -37.86 -51.20 23.79
N PRO A 15 -38.48 -50.58 24.81
CA PRO A 15 -38.18 -49.20 25.21
C PRO A 15 -36.71 -49.00 25.63
N ALA A 16 -36.01 -50.07 26.06
CA ALA A 16 -34.59 -50.00 26.38
C ALA A 16 -33.72 -49.85 25.12
N PHE A 17 -34.07 -50.56 24.04
CA PHE A 17 -33.37 -50.46 22.76
C PHE A 17 -33.55 -49.08 22.12
N ALA A 18 -34.79 -48.54 22.13
CA ALA A 18 -35.06 -47.20 21.64
C ALA A 18 -34.28 -46.12 22.42
N ARG A 19 -34.23 -46.21 23.75
CA ARG A 19 -33.45 -45.29 24.60
C ARG A 19 -31.96 -45.36 24.31
N GLN A 20 -31.43 -46.55 24.02
CA GLN A 20 -30.03 -46.75 23.70
C GLN A 20 -29.66 -46.16 22.32
N VAL A 21 -30.50 -46.38 21.31
CA VAL A 21 -30.30 -45.79 19.97
C VAL A 21 -30.39 -44.26 20.03
N ILE A 22 -31.41 -43.70 20.70
CA ILE A 22 -31.56 -42.24 20.86
C ILE A 22 -30.35 -41.64 21.58
N ARG A 23 -29.84 -42.29 22.63
CA ARG A 23 -28.66 -41.81 23.34
C ARG A 23 -27.43 -41.76 22.44
N TYR A 24 -27.17 -42.81 21.65
CA TYR A 24 -26.03 -42.83 20.74
C TYR A 24 -26.17 -41.82 19.59
N THR A 25 -27.36 -41.64 19.03
CA THR A 25 -27.59 -40.63 17.99
C THR A 25 -27.48 -39.21 18.54
N CYS A 26 -27.98 -38.93 19.75
CA CYS A 26 -27.78 -37.65 20.42
C CYS A 26 -26.30 -37.37 20.69
N ILE A 27 -25.53 -38.36 21.16
CA ILE A 27 -24.08 -38.21 21.37
C ILE A 27 -23.37 -37.93 20.04
N ALA A 28 -23.73 -38.63 18.96
CA ALA A 28 -23.15 -38.40 17.64
C ALA A 28 -23.46 -36.99 17.10
N LEU A 29 -24.70 -36.50 17.28
CA LEU A 29 -25.09 -35.15 16.88
C LEU A 29 -24.35 -34.07 17.70
N LEU A 30 -24.21 -34.26 19.01
CA LEU A 30 -23.46 -33.34 19.86
C LEU A 30 -21.98 -33.31 19.46
N ALA A 31 -21.38 -34.46 19.16
CA ALA A 31 -20.00 -34.54 18.70
C ALA A 31 -19.79 -33.77 17.38
N ALA A 32 -20.69 -33.97 16.40
CA ALA A 32 -20.62 -33.25 15.11
C ALA A 32 -20.77 -31.74 15.27
N LEU A 33 -21.61 -31.29 16.21
CA LEU A 33 -21.83 -29.87 16.47
C LEU A 33 -20.64 -29.21 17.18
N CYS A 34 -19.99 -29.95 18.09
CA CYS A 34 -18.73 -29.54 18.70
C CYS A 34 -17.60 -29.41 17.67
N GLU A 35 -17.48 -30.36 16.75
CA GLU A 35 -16.47 -30.35 15.69
C GLU A 35 -16.65 -29.14 14.75
N GLY A 36 -17.89 -28.87 14.32
CA GLY A 36 -18.20 -27.69 13.50
C GLY A 36 -17.92 -26.37 14.21
N SER A 37 -18.22 -26.29 15.52
CA SER A 37 -17.94 -25.09 16.32
C SER A 37 -16.43 -24.84 16.46
N LEU A 38 -15.64 -25.90 16.64
CA LEU A 38 -14.18 -25.81 16.76
C LEU A 38 -13.53 -25.35 15.44
N ALA A 39 -13.98 -25.92 14.31
CA ALA A 39 -13.50 -25.51 12.99
C ALA A 39 -13.84 -24.04 12.68
N SER A 40 -15.06 -23.60 13.01
CA SER A 40 -15.49 -22.21 12.82
C SER A 40 -14.67 -21.23 13.67
N PHE A 41 -14.39 -21.59 14.93
CA PHE A 41 -13.52 -20.79 15.79
C PHE A 41 -12.08 -20.73 15.26
N GLY A 42 -11.53 -21.84 14.75
CA GLY A 42 -10.21 -21.87 14.14
C GLY A 42 -10.10 -20.93 12.94
N LEU A 43 -11.08 -20.95 12.04
CA LEU A 43 -11.13 -20.03 10.90
C LEU A 43 -11.26 -18.56 11.34
N LEU A 44 -12.07 -18.27 12.37
CA LEU A 44 -12.18 -16.92 12.91
C LEU A 44 -10.85 -16.46 13.51
N TYR A 45 -10.17 -17.33 14.26
CA TYR A 45 -8.86 -17.05 14.83
C TYR A 45 -7.83 -16.78 13.73
N GLU A 46 -7.78 -17.62 12.70
CA GLU A 46 -6.87 -17.44 11.57
C GLU A 46 -7.15 -16.15 10.78
N VAL A 47 -8.42 -15.76 10.61
CA VAL A 47 -8.80 -14.49 9.96
C VAL A 47 -8.45 -13.28 10.83
N THR A 48 -8.66 -13.35 12.14
CA THR A 48 -8.42 -12.23 13.07
C THR A 48 -6.95 -12.06 13.46
N HIS A 49 -6.19 -13.16 13.47
CA HIS A 49 -4.77 -13.21 13.86
C HIS A 49 -3.92 -13.72 12.71
N ARG A 50 -4.17 -13.24 11.48
CA ARG A 50 -3.26 -13.51 10.36
C ARG A 50 -1.86 -13.03 10.75
N PRO A 51 -0.85 -13.92 10.84
CA PRO A 51 0.51 -13.46 11.10
C PRO A 51 0.91 -12.53 9.96
N LYS A 52 1.32 -11.30 10.31
CA LYS A 52 1.80 -10.32 9.34
C LYS A 52 2.91 -10.99 8.53
N PRO A 53 2.88 -10.97 7.18
CA PRO A 53 3.91 -11.62 6.38
C PRO A 53 5.28 -11.04 6.77
N GLN A 54 6.09 -11.87 7.43
CA GLN A 54 7.46 -11.52 7.80
C GLN A 54 8.33 -11.74 6.55
N HIS A 55 8.58 -10.66 5.81
CA HIS A 55 9.50 -10.71 4.69
C HIS A 55 10.93 -10.79 5.23
N ILE A 56 11.62 -11.90 4.96
CA ILE A 56 13.04 -12.06 5.24
C ILE A 56 13.80 -11.47 4.07
N TYR A 57 14.69 -10.49 4.31
CA TYR A 57 15.58 -9.96 3.28
C TYR A 57 16.93 -10.65 3.28
N HIS A 58 17.50 -10.79 2.09
CA HIS A 58 18.90 -11.07 1.85
C HIS A 58 19.58 -9.79 1.37
N ASP A 59 20.58 -9.30 2.11
CA ASP A 59 21.58 -8.35 1.62
C ASP A 59 22.18 -8.88 0.29
N PRO A 60 22.64 -8.05 -0.67
CA PRO A 60 23.51 -8.52 -1.77
C PRO A 60 24.68 -9.42 -1.34
N PHE A 61 25.07 -9.39 -0.05
CA PHE A 61 26.05 -10.28 0.57
C PHE A 61 25.47 -11.53 1.27
N GLY A 62 24.18 -11.84 1.10
CA GLY A 62 23.54 -13.08 1.55
C GLY A 62 23.34 -13.23 3.06
N LYS A 63 23.54 -12.17 3.85
CA LYS A 63 23.33 -12.24 5.31
C LYS A 63 21.85 -12.01 5.64
N PRO A 64 21.18 -12.97 6.32
CA PRO A 64 19.85 -12.72 6.86
C PRO A 64 19.97 -11.64 7.92
N ARG A 65 19.26 -10.53 7.75
CA ARG A 65 19.05 -9.55 8.83
C ARG A 65 17.56 -9.51 9.13
N GLU A 66 17.23 -9.65 10.40
CA GLU A 66 15.85 -9.58 10.89
C GLU A 66 15.32 -8.17 10.65
N LEU A 67 14.15 -8.06 10.01
CA LEU A 67 13.40 -6.81 10.04
C LEU A 67 12.94 -6.61 11.48
N ILE A 68 13.58 -5.68 12.17
CA ILE A 68 13.05 -5.20 13.45
C ILE A 68 11.77 -4.46 13.12
N VAL A 69 10.65 -5.18 13.17
CA VAL A 69 9.31 -4.62 13.20
C VAL A 69 9.12 -4.00 14.58
N THR A 70 9.76 -2.84 14.82
CA THR A 70 9.40 -2.02 15.97
C THR A 70 7.98 -1.51 15.73
N ASP A 71 7.13 -1.53 16.76
CA ASP A 71 5.79 -0.94 16.75
C ASP A 71 5.78 0.60 16.61
N GLU A 72 6.96 1.21 16.41
CA GLU A 72 7.18 2.62 16.13
C GLU A 72 7.35 2.86 14.61
N PRO A 73 6.94 4.02 14.09
CA PRO A 73 7.19 4.36 12.70
C PRO A 73 8.71 4.40 12.44
N TYR A 74 9.18 3.51 11.56
CA TYR A 74 10.58 3.44 11.11
C TYR A 74 11.11 4.77 10.57
N PHE A 75 10.22 5.66 10.12
CA PHE A 75 10.51 7.01 9.66
C PHE A 75 9.84 8.04 10.57
N THR A 76 10.61 9.04 10.99
CA THR A 76 10.07 10.24 11.63
C THR A 76 9.32 11.11 10.61
N ASP A 77 8.36 11.89 11.08
CA ASP A 77 7.62 12.85 10.25
C ASP A 77 8.55 13.77 9.45
N SER A 78 9.64 14.23 10.08
CA SER A 78 10.65 15.07 9.43
C SER A 78 11.36 14.36 8.26
N GLN A 79 11.65 13.06 8.39
CA GLN A 79 12.27 12.29 7.33
C GLN A 79 11.33 12.14 6.14
N ILE A 80 10.05 11.86 6.40
CA ILE A 80 9.04 11.75 5.34
C ILE A 80 8.83 13.08 4.64
N MET A 81 8.70 14.18 5.38
CA MET A 81 8.56 15.51 4.80
C MET A 81 9.76 15.90 3.94
N ASN A 82 10.98 15.67 4.44
CA ASN A 82 12.21 15.97 3.69
C ASN A 82 12.32 15.11 2.43
N TRP A 83 12.06 13.81 2.54
CA TRP A 83 12.06 12.89 1.41
C TRP A 83 11.04 13.33 0.35
N ALA A 84 9.81 13.65 0.76
CA ALA A 84 8.75 14.14 -0.12
C ALA A 84 9.18 15.39 -0.88
N THR A 85 9.75 16.37 -0.16
CA THR A 85 10.18 17.62 -0.77
C THR A 85 11.37 17.44 -1.70
N ASP A 86 12.31 16.56 -1.38
CA ASP A 86 13.48 16.27 -2.20
C ASP A 86 13.07 15.62 -3.53
N LYS A 87 12.28 14.54 -3.46
CA LYS A 87 11.82 13.80 -4.65
C LYS A 87 11.00 14.68 -5.59
N VAL A 88 10.05 15.45 -5.06
CA VAL A 88 9.20 16.32 -5.90
C VAL A 88 9.99 17.53 -6.43
N THR A 89 10.88 18.13 -5.64
CA THR A 89 11.71 19.25 -6.12
C THR A 89 12.65 18.77 -7.23
N ASN A 90 13.25 17.59 -7.07
CA ASN A 90 14.09 16.97 -8.09
C ASN A 90 13.30 16.69 -9.37
N LEU A 91 12.09 16.13 -9.28
CA LEU A 91 11.21 15.87 -10.43
C LEU A 91 10.97 17.12 -11.29
N TYR A 92 10.84 18.29 -10.66
CA TYR A 92 10.59 19.57 -11.34
C TYR A 92 11.85 20.41 -11.59
N THR A 93 13.05 19.84 -11.46
CA THR A 93 14.32 20.53 -11.68
C THR A 93 15.13 19.84 -12.78
N PHE A 94 15.00 20.33 -14.01
CA PHE A 94 15.69 19.77 -15.17
C PHE A 94 15.77 20.78 -16.32
N ASN A 95 16.62 20.49 -17.31
CA ASN A 95 16.78 21.34 -18.48
C ASN A 95 16.25 20.66 -19.76
N TYR A 96 16.08 21.47 -20.81
CA TYR A 96 15.56 21.01 -22.10
C TYR A 96 16.46 20.00 -22.85
N LEU A 97 17.74 19.87 -22.48
CA LEU A 97 18.68 18.94 -23.11
C LEU A 97 18.60 17.54 -22.48
N ASP A 98 18.42 17.46 -21.17
CA ASP A 98 18.51 16.20 -20.41
C ASP A 98 17.21 15.74 -19.76
N TYR A 99 16.09 16.47 -19.92
CA TYR A 99 14.80 16.12 -19.31
C TYR A 99 14.42 14.64 -19.49
N GLY A 100 14.67 14.04 -20.66
CA GLY A 100 14.32 12.64 -20.90
C GLY A 100 15.06 11.67 -19.96
N LYS A 101 16.37 11.86 -19.79
CA LYS A 101 17.19 11.04 -18.88
C LYS A 101 16.87 11.35 -17.42
N HIS A 102 16.64 12.62 -17.10
CA HIS A 102 16.27 13.05 -15.77
C HIS A 102 14.94 12.44 -15.31
N LEU A 103 13.92 12.52 -16.15
CA LEU A 103 12.60 11.95 -15.86
C LEU A 103 12.65 10.42 -15.75
N ASP A 104 13.45 9.74 -16.57
CA ASP A 104 13.68 8.30 -16.45
C ASP A 104 14.29 7.94 -15.08
N SER A 105 15.26 8.73 -14.60
CA SER A 105 15.83 8.53 -13.26
C SER A 105 14.84 8.80 -12.12
N CYS A 106 13.95 9.78 -12.29
CA CYS A 106 12.92 10.11 -11.30
C CYS A 106 11.77 9.09 -11.31
N ALA A 107 11.53 8.39 -12.42
CA ALA A 107 10.44 7.42 -12.53
C ALA A 107 10.54 6.31 -11.48
N GLY A 108 11.76 5.96 -11.06
CA GLY A 108 12.03 4.99 -10.01
C GLY A 108 11.58 5.41 -8.61
N ASP A 109 11.18 6.67 -8.38
CA ASP A 109 10.63 7.13 -7.09
C ASP A 109 9.10 6.92 -6.98
N PHE A 110 8.46 6.53 -8.09
CA PHE A 110 7.01 6.44 -8.24
C PHE A 110 6.58 5.01 -8.52
N ASN A 111 5.37 4.65 -8.11
CA ASN A 111 4.71 3.49 -8.70
C ASN A 111 4.24 3.82 -10.12
N GLU A 112 3.94 2.79 -10.90
CA GLU A 112 3.56 2.94 -12.31
C GLU A 112 2.31 3.82 -12.49
N GLU A 113 1.30 3.67 -11.62
CA GLU A 113 0.06 4.45 -11.69
C GLU A 113 0.31 5.95 -11.43
N ALA A 114 1.06 6.29 -10.39
CA ALA A 114 1.40 7.66 -10.04
C ALA A 114 2.25 8.32 -11.12
N TRP A 115 3.23 7.58 -11.65
CA TRP A 115 4.08 8.06 -12.72
C TRP A 115 3.26 8.41 -13.97
N ASN A 116 2.39 7.50 -14.40
CA ASN A 116 1.53 7.71 -15.56
C ASN A 116 0.55 8.87 -15.33
N SER A 117 -0.03 8.98 -14.13
CA SER A 117 -0.94 10.06 -13.76
C SER A 117 -0.24 11.43 -13.80
N TRP A 118 0.95 11.52 -13.21
CA TRP A 118 1.78 12.72 -13.25
C TRP A 118 2.20 13.06 -14.69
N ALA A 119 2.66 12.07 -15.46
CA ALA A 119 3.11 12.26 -16.84
C ALA A 119 1.96 12.80 -17.71
N ALA A 120 0.75 12.26 -17.58
CA ALA A 120 -0.42 12.75 -18.28
C ALA A 120 -0.77 14.19 -17.89
N ALA A 121 -0.75 14.52 -16.59
CA ALA A 121 -1.03 15.86 -16.09
C ALA A 121 0.03 16.89 -16.52
N PHE A 122 1.30 16.47 -16.60
CA PHE A 122 2.41 17.33 -16.98
C PHE A 122 2.51 17.50 -18.50
N GLN A 123 2.27 16.44 -19.28
CA GLN A 123 2.36 16.48 -20.75
C GLN A 123 1.12 17.06 -21.42
N GLY A 124 -0.08 16.83 -20.86
CA GLY A 124 -1.36 17.26 -21.45
C GLY A 124 -1.42 18.75 -21.84
N PRO A 125 -0.92 19.68 -21.01
CA PRO A 125 -0.85 21.11 -21.36
C PRO A 125 0.21 21.50 -22.40
N GLY A 126 1.01 20.56 -22.91
CA GLY A 126 2.10 20.83 -23.85
C GLY A 126 3.41 21.30 -23.20
N ASN A 127 3.60 21.06 -21.88
CA ASN A 127 4.79 21.56 -21.17
C ASN A 127 6.10 21.01 -21.73
N ILE A 128 6.15 19.71 -22.09
CA ILE A 128 7.37 19.10 -22.65
C ILE A 128 7.74 19.73 -23.99
N GLU A 129 6.76 19.97 -24.87
CA GLU A 129 7.00 20.62 -26.15
C GLU A 129 7.47 22.06 -25.93
N PHE A 130 6.82 22.80 -25.03
CA PHE A 130 7.26 24.16 -24.67
C PHE A 130 8.70 24.18 -24.16
N ILE A 131 9.08 23.26 -23.26
CA ILE A 131 10.43 23.16 -22.71
C ILE A 131 11.44 22.92 -23.82
N ARG A 132 11.13 22.01 -24.76
CA ARG A 132 12.00 21.67 -25.89
C ARG A 132 12.13 22.83 -26.88
N THR A 133 11.01 23.38 -27.36
CA THR A 133 11.00 24.41 -28.41
C THR A 133 11.54 25.74 -27.91
N LYS A 134 11.33 26.07 -26.64
CA LYS A 134 11.75 27.35 -26.04
C LYS A 134 13.00 27.24 -25.16
N GLN A 135 13.67 26.09 -25.20
CA GLN A 135 14.92 25.84 -24.49
C GLN A 135 14.84 26.24 -23.01
N VAL A 136 13.81 25.75 -22.33
CA VAL A 136 13.49 26.16 -20.96
C VAL A 136 14.29 25.36 -19.95
N LEU A 137 14.80 26.04 -18.94
CA LEU A 137 15.27 25.48 -17.69
C LEU A 137 14.13 25.56 -16.67
N LEU A 138 13.75 24.39 -16.13
CA LEU A 138 12.76 24.28 -15.07
C LEU A 138 13.48 24.13 -13.73
N THR A 139 13.09 24.94 -12.74
CA THR A 139 13.63 24.86 -11.38
C THR A 139 12.52 24.93 -10.36
N ALA A 140 12.62 24.11 -9.33
CA ALA A 140 11.68 24.06 -8.23
C ALA A 140 12.31 24.55 -6.93
N ALA A 141 11.54 25.23 -6.10
CA ALA A 141 11.96 25.61 -4.76
C ALA A 141 10.77 25.58 -3.79
N ILE A 142 10.97 25.06 -2.59
CA ILE A 142 9.93 25.01 -1.55
C ILE A 142 9.55 26.45 -1.16
N LYS A 143 8.25 26.76 -1.15
CA LYS A 143 7.74 28.08 -0.74
C LYS A 143 7.57 28.16 0.78
N THR A 144 7.01 27.11 1.37
CA THR A 144 6.78 26.97 2.81
C THR A 144 7.07 25.53 3.22
N ALA A 145 7.49 25.31 4.47
CA ALA A 145 7.75 23.99 5.02
C ALA A 145 6.59 23.01 4.75
N ALA A 146 6.95 21.76 4.48
CA ALA A 146 5.97 20.71 4.30
C ALA A 146 5.26 20.35 5.60
N SER A 147 4.07 19.78 5.46
CA SER A 147 3.26 19.28 6.55
C SER A 147 2.63 17.94 6.16
N ILE A 148 2.52 17.03 7.11
CA ILE A 148 1.75 15.80 6.97
C ILE A 148 0.29 16.13 7.23
N GLU A 149 -0.57 16.02 6.21
CA GLU A 149 -2.02 16.20 6.33
C GLU A 149 -2.64 15.01 7.09
N SER A 150 -2.16 13.80 6.83
CA SER A 150 -2.56 12.58 7.54
C SER A 150 -1.57 11.44 7.32
N SER A 151 -1.59 10.46 8.23
CA SER A 151 -0.76 9.25 8.15
C SER A 151 -1.48 8.05 8.77
N GLY A 152 -1.31 6.86 8.23
CA GLY A 152 -1.88 5.64 8.79
C GLY A 152 -1.84 4.43 7.86
N LEU A 153 -2.48 3.34 8.27
CA LEU A 153 -2.62 2.15 7.44
C LEU A 153 -3.73 2.36 6.40
N ASN A 154 -3.41 2.11 5.13
CA ASN A 154 -4.39 2.08 4.06
C ASN A 154 -5.22 0.78 4.10
N ARG A 155 -6.18 0.64 3.17
CA ARG A 155 -7.08 -0.54 3.10
C ARG A 155 -6.35 -1.87 2.87
N GLN A 156 -5.11 -1.83 2.38
CA GLN A 156 -4.28 -3.00 2.10
C GLN A 156 -3.34 -3.32 3.27
N GLY A 157 -3.40 -2.55 4.38
CA GLY A 157 -2.53 -2.73 5.54
C GLY A 157 -1.12 -2.17 5.36
N VAL A 158 -0.90 -1.31 4.35
CA VAL A 158 0.37 -0.62 4.12
C VAL A 158 0.32 0.76 4.76
N PHE A 159 1.39 1.16 5.44
CA PHE A 159 1.47 2.48 6.04
C PHE A 159 1.70 3.55 4.97
N GLU A 160 0.93 4.62 5.03
CA GLU A 160 0.87 5.69 4.04
C GLU A 160 0.90 7.06 4.73
N TRP A 161 1.52 8.03 4.06
CA TRP A 161 1.59 9.43 4.47
C TRP A 161 1.06 10.32 3.35
N HIS A 162 0.25 11.31 3.73
CA HIS A 162 -0.21 12.37 2.85
C HIS A 162 0.53 13.64 3.22
N VAL A 163 1.43 14.09 2.36
CA VAL A 163 2.27 15.27 2.57
C VAL A 163 1.83 16.37 1.64
N ALA A 164 1.71 17.59 2.17
CA ALA A 164 1.38 18.77 1.40
C ALA A 164 2.41 19.88 1.62
N PHE A 165 2.73 20.59 0.55
CA PHE A 165 3.56 21.79 0.60
C PHE A 165 3.35 22.67 -0.64
N PRO A 166 3.40 24.00 -0.49
CA PRO A 166 3.49 24.88 -1.64
C PRO A 166 4.94 24.96 -2.15
N MET A 167 5.12 25.02 -3.48
CA MET A 167 6.42 25.24 -4.11
C MET A 167 6.34 26.28 -5.23
N TYR A 168 7.46 26.94 -5.50
CA TYR A 168 7.69 27.73 -6.69
C TYR A 168 8.15 26.83 -7.83
N LEU A 169 7.57 27.03 -9.00
CA LEU A 169 8.02 26.43 -10.26
C LEU A 169 8.45 27.56 -11.20
N LYS A 170 9.76 27.69 -11.41
CA LYS A 170 10.35 28.74 -12.22
C LYS A 170 10.77 28.19 -13.58
N TRP A 171 10.24 28.82 -14.62
CA TRP A 171 10.52 28.58 -16.03
C TRP A 171 11.46 29.68 -16.50
N THR A 172 12.68 29.33 -16.92
CA THR A 172 13.70 30.29 -17.34
C THR A 172 14.18 29.98 -18.74
N ASN A 173 14.25 30.99 -19.62
CA ASN A 173 14.88 30.87 -20.94
C ASN A 173 15.49 32.22 -21.37
N ALA A 174 15.96 32.32 -22.61
CA ALA A 174 16.57 33.54 -23.14
C ALA A 174 15.61 34.74 -23.21
N ALA A 175 14.29 34.52 -23.22
CA ALA A 175 13.29 35.60 -23.28
C ALA A 175 12.91 36.14 -21.89
N GLY A 176 13.29 35.45 -20.82
CA GLY A 176 13.04 35.87 -19.44
C GLY A 176 12.67 34.70 -18.53
N GLU A 177 12.02 35.04 -17.42
CA GLU A 177 11.60 34.09 -16.39
C GLU A 177 10.13 34.25 -16.03
N LYS A 178 9.48 33.13 -15.71
CA LYS A 178 8.13 33.08 -15.18
C LYS A 178 8.11 32.14 -13.98
N THR A 179 7.47 32.56 -12.89
CA THR A 179 7.30 31.73 -11.69
C THR A 179 5.82 31.44 -11.47
N ASP A 180 5.47 30.15 -11.45
CA ASP A 180 4.17 29.67 -10.99
C ASP A 180 4.29 29.20 -9.52
N VAL A 181 3.19 29.24 -8.77
CA VAL A 181 3.11 28.60 -7.45
C VAL A 181 2.29 27.33 -7.60
N LEU A 182 2.81 26.19 -7.14
CA LEU A 182 2.09 24.92 -7.10
C LEU A 182 1.69 24.59 -5.67
N ALA A 183 0.51 24.01 -5.51
CA ALA A 183 0.05 23.42 -4.26
C ALA A 183 0.23 21.90 -4.31
N VAL A 184 1.40 21.40 -3.88
CA VAL A 184 1.73 19.97 -3.98
C VAL A 184 1.00 19.19 -2.89
N ARG A 185 0.39 18.08 -3.30
CA ARG A 185 -0.04 16.98 -2.45
C ARG A 185 0.55 15.69 -2.98
N VAL A 186 1.29 15.00 -2.13
CA VAL A 186 1.94 13.73 -2.45
C VAL A 186 1.52 12.67 -1.45
N THR A 187 1.19 11.50 -1.97
CA THR A 187 0.91 10.30 -1.19
C THR A 187 2.10 9.38 -1.29
N ILE A 188 2.61 8.97 -0.13
CA ILE A 188 3.81 8.15 0.00
C ILE A 188 3.42 6.89 0.74
N GLN A 189 3.78 5.73 0.19
CA GLN A 189 3.59 4.45 0.85
C GLN A 189 4.92 3.83 1.24
N ARG A 190 4.91 3.10 2.35
CA ARG A 190 6.03 2.23 2.70
C ARG A 190 6.07 1.06 1.72
N THR A 191 7.24 0.80 1.15
CA THR A 191 7.47 -0.34 0.28
C THR A 191 8.58 -1.24 0.82
N ASN A 192 8.51 -2.49 0.41
CA ASN A 192 9.46 -3.56 0.70
C ASN A 192 10.17 -4.03 -0.59
N ASP A 193 10.02 -3.28 -1.67
CA ASP A 193 10.56 -3.61 -2.98
C ASP A 193 12.10 -3.40 -2.98
N PRO A 194 12.89 -4.41 -3.39
CA PRO A 194 14.35 -4.28 -3.53
C PRO A 194 14.81 -3.14 -4.45
N LEU A 195 13.96 -2.71 -5.39
CA LEU A 195 14.24 -1.57 -6.28
C LEU A 195 14.15 -0.21 -5.55
N HIS A 196 13.55 -0.18 -4.36
CA HIS A 196 13.35 1.01 -3.54
C HIS A 196 14.08 0.85 -2.19
N PRO A 197 15.42 1.00 -2.16
CA PRO A 197 16.23 0.76 -0.97
C PRO A 197 15.95 1.75 0.18
N ASP A 198 15.33 2.89 -0.12
CA ASP A 198 14.84 3.87 0.86
C ASP A 198 13.51 3.46 1.51
N GLY A 199 12.85 2.40 1.02
CA GLY A 199 11.64 1.82 1.60
C GLY A 199 10.39 2.68 1.42
N LEU A 200 10.42 3.66 0.51
CA LEU A 200 9.34 4.61 0.25
C LEU A 200 9.05 4.67 -1.25
N ILE A 201 7.78 4.88 -1.60
CA ILE A 201 7.36 5.04 -2.99
C ILE A 201 6.22 6.05 -3.08
N VAL A 202 6.24 6.90 -4.10
CA VAL A 202 5.13 7.81 -4.39
C VAL A 202 4.02 7.04 -5.11
N THR A 203 2.81 7.08 -4.56
CA THR A 203 1.63 6.42 -5.14
C THR A 203 0.59 7.39 -5.67
N GLN A 204 0.71 8.67 -5.33
CA GLN A 204 -0.06 9.73 -5.96
C GLN A 204 0.70 11.05 -5.85
N LEU A 205 0.70 11.82 -6.93
CA LEU A 205 1.24 13.18 -6.95
C LEU A 205 0.25 14.11 -7.65
N ASN A 206 -0.19 15.14 -6.95
CA ASN A 206 -1.02 16.20 -7.50
C ASN A 206 -0.38 17.55 -7.20
N ALA A 207 -0.12 18.36 -8.23
CA ALA A 207 0.54 19.65 -8.08
C ALA A 207 -0.14 20.73 -8.96
N PRO A 208 -1.41 21.07 -8.70
CA PRO A 208 -2.09 22.13 -9.44
C PRO A 208 -1.42 23.48 -9.18
N LYS A 209 -1.59 24.41 -10.12
CA LYS A 209 -1.29 25.82 -9.87
C LYS A 209 -2.17 26.32 -8.73
N ALA A 210 -1.58 26.96 -7.73
CA ALA A 210 -2.32 27.57 -6.65
C ALA A 210 -3.24 28.66 -7.23
N THR A 211 -4.54 28.57 -6.96
CA THR A 211 -5.48 29.66 -7.22
C THR A 211 -5.14 30.83 -6.32
N SER A 212 -4.84 31.97 -6.94
CA SER A 212 -4.67 33.28 -6.29
C SER A 212 -5.94 33.74 -5.58
#